data_AF-K0PXU8-F1
#
_entry.id   AF-K0PXU8-F1
#
_cell.length_a   1.000
_cell.length_b   1.000
_cell.length_c   1.000
_cell.angle_alpha   90.00
_cell.angle_beta   90.00
_cell.angle_gamma   90.00
#
_symmetry.space_group_name_H-M   'P 1'
#
loop_
_entity.id
_entity.type
_entity.pdbx_description
1 polymer ?
#
loop_
_entity_poly.entity_id
_entity_poly.type
_entity_poly.pdbx_seq_one_letter_code
_entity_poly.pdbx_strand_id
1 'polypeptide(L)'
;MTALVTDIVNATGQLEAAILDVTAANSSVLVCSKSMKAKAKLLPQVLVEHYPELSWIETELRGVFETCSHAIDRKSVNPVVAKAAISIAEEYRQVIDELKSRN
;
A
#
# COMPACT_ATOMS: atom_id res chain seq x y z
N MET A 1 9.73 -18.64 2.06
CA MET A 1 9.11 -17.40 2.59
C MET A 1 7.95 -17.85 3.46
N THR A 2 7.78 -17.33 4.67
CA THR A 2 6.69 -17.78 5.58
C THR A 2 5.33 -17.36 5.01
N ALA A 3 4.26 -18.12 5.23
CA ALA A 3 2.91 -17.82 4.71
C ALA A 3 2.50 -16.36 4.95
N LEU A 4 2.72 -15.86 6.17
CA LEU A 4 2.42 -14.46 6.55
C LEU A 4 3.18 -13.40 5.74
N VAL A 5 4.40 -13.69 5.29
CA VAL A 5 5.17 -12.75 4.45
C VAL A 5 4.59 -12.74 3.04
N THR A 6 4.12 -13.88 2.54
CA THR A 6 3.39 -13.93 1.26
C THR A 6 2.07 -13.17 1.35
N ASP A 7 1.32 -13.34 2.45
CA ASP A 7 0.02 -12.69 2.64
C ASP A 7 0.13 -11.17 2.70
N ILE A 8 1.10 -10.62 3.45
CA ILE A 8 1.32 -9.17 3.49
C ILE A 8 1.78 -8.63 2.15
N VAL A 9 2.63 -9.36 1.42
CA VAL A 9 3.07 -8.96 0.06
C VAL A 9 1.88 -8.90 -0.88
N ASN A 10 0.98 -9.89 -0.83
CA ASN A 10 -0.22 -9.91 -1.65
C ASN A 10 -1.18 -8.76 -1.31
N ALA A 11 -1.50 -8.57 -0.02
CA ALA A 11 -2.38 -7.49 0.42
C ALA A 11 -1.83 -6.11 0.03
N THR A 12 -0.54 -5.90 0.25
CA THR A 12 0.15 -4.64 -0.10
C THR A 12 0.22 -4.44 -1.61
N GLY A 13 0.41 -5.50 -2.40
CA GLY A 13 0.40 -5.43 -3.86
C GLY A 13 -0.97 -5.08 -4.43
N GLN A 14 -2.05 -5.59 -3.83
CA GLN A 14 -3.42 -5.22 -4.20
C GLN A 14 -3.73 -3.77 -3.85
N LEU A 15 -3.27 -3.29 -2.69
CA LEU A 15 -3.39 -1.88 -2.30
C LEU A 15 -2.59 -0.97 -3.26
N GLU A 16 -1.37 -1.35 -3.62
CA GLU A 16 -0.58 -0.63 -4.63
C GLU A 16 -1.34 -0.51 -5.95
N ALA A 17 -1.92 -1.60 -6.45
CA ALA A 17 -2.69 -1.59 -7.68
C ALA A 17 -3.90 -0.64 -7.59
N ALA A 18 -4.64 -0.64 -6.48
CA ALA A 18 -5.78 0.26 -6.28
C ALA A 18 -5.36 1.74 -6.28
N ILE A 19 -4.26 2.09 -5.60
CA ILE A 19 -3.72 3.45 -5.63
C ILE A 19 -3.34 3.82 -7.07
N LEU A 20 -2.59 2.98 -7.77
CA LEU A 20 -2.14 3.26 -9.13
C LEU A 20 -3.30 3.41 -10.11
N ASP A 21 -4.38 2.63 -9.95
CA ASP A 21 -5.59 2.71 -10.75
C ASP A 21 -6.25 4.10 -10.67
N VAL A 22 -6.31 4.69 -9.47
CA VAL A 22 -6.94 6.01 -9.27
C VAL A 22 -5.99 7.18 -9.54
N THR A 23 -4.67 6.96 -9.50
CA THR A 23 -3.65 7.99 -9.73
C THR A 23 -2.95 7.88 -11.09
N ALA A 24 -3.47 7.08 -12.03
CA ALA A 24 -2.78 6.62 -13.23
C ALA A 24 -2.34 7.71 -14.24
N ALA A 25 -2.61 8.99 -13.98
CA ALA A 25 -2.36 10.06 -14.94
C ALA A 25 -0.88 10.24 -15.33
N ASN A 26 0.13 9.99 -14.48
CA ASN A 26 1.50 10.42 -14.81
C ASN A 26 2.71 9.56 -14.32
N SER A 27 2.56 8.45 -13.58
CA SER A 27 3.76 7.81 -12.96
C SER A 27 3.74 6.29 -12.69
N SER A 28 2.74 5.54 -13.15
CA SER A 28 2.58 4.12 -12.80
C SER A 28 3.82 3.24 -13.12
N VAL A 29 4.46 3.45 -14.27
CA VAL A 29 5.64 2.67 -14.70
C VAL A 29 6.87 2.94 -13.81
N LEU A 30 7.04 4.18 -13.36
CA LEU A 30 8.16 4.60 -12.50
C LEU A 30 7.97 4.16 -11.05
N VAL A 31 6.73 3.96 -10.60
CA VAL A 31 6.44 3.47 -9.26
C VAL A 31 6.57 1.94 -9.19
N CYS A 32 6.09 1.20 -10.20
CA CYS A 32 6.17 -0.27 -10.24
C CYS A 32 7.61 -0.82 -10.12
N SER A 33 8.59 -0.10 -10.69
CA SER A 33 10.01 -0.50 -10.70
C SER A 33 10.77 -0.18 -9.39
N LYS A 34 10.14 0.52 -8.44
CA LYS A 34 10.78 0.91 -7.18
C LYS A 34 10.75 -0.21 -6.14
N SER A 35 11.72 -0.17 -5.23
CA SER A 35 11.70 -1.05 -4.06
C SER A 35 10.49 -0.74 -3.16
N MET A 36 10.02 -1.74 -2.41
CA MET A 36 8.89 -1.58 -1.48
C MET A 36 9.13 -0.43 -0.48
N LYS A 37 10.37 -0.28 -0.01
CA LYS A 37 10.81 0.84 0.83
C LYS A 37 10.57 2.21 0.18
N ALA A 38 10.86 2.35 -1.11
CA ALA A 38 10.61 3.61 -1.82
C ALA A 38 9.12 3.83 -2.09
N LYS A 39 8.38 2.75 -2.42
CA LYS A 39 6.92 2.77 -2.59
C LYS A 39 6.19 3.23 -1.33
N ALA A 40 6.69 2.86 -0.15
CA ALA A 40 6.10 3.25 1.13
C ALA A 40 6.00 4.76 1.33
N LYS A 41 6.94 5.52 0.78
CA LYS A 41 6.87 6.98 0.81
C LYS A 41 6.03 7.54 -0.33
N LEU A 42 6.20 6.99 -1.54
CA LEU A 42 5.67 7.60 -2.75
C LEU A 42 4.18 7.34 -2.97
N LEU A 43 3.70 6.11 -2.77
CA LEU A 43 2.30 5.76 -3.03
C LEU A 43 1.33 6.56 -2.16
N PRO A 44 1.53 6.66 -0.82
CA PRO A 44 0.64 7.48 0.00
C PRO A 44 0.68 8.97 -0.37
N GLN A 45 1.86 9.50 -0.69
CA GLN A 45 2.01 10.91 -1.09
C GLN A 45 1.26 11.20 -2.39
N VAL A 46 1.44 10.37 -3.41
CA VAL A 46 0.75 10.52 -4.70
C VAL A 46 -0.77 10.40 -4.53
N LEU A 47 -1.23 9.48 -3.67
CA LEU A 47 -2.66 9.36 -3.36
C LEU A 47 -3.22 10.66 -2.78
N VAL A 48 -2.55 11.26 -1.80
CA VAL A 48 -3.01 12.50 -1.14
C VAL A 48 -2.88 13.72 -2.04
N GLU A 49 -1.91 13.75 -2.97
CA GLU A 49 -1.83 14.79 -3.99
C GLU A 49 -3.05 14.78 -4.93
N HIS A 50 -3.57 13.60 -5.26
CA HIS A 50 -4.77 13.46 -6.08
C HIS A 50 -6.08 13.58 -5.27
N TYR A 51 -6.08 13.13 -4.02
CA TYR A 51 -7.23 13.10 -3.12
C TYR A 51 -6.86 13.66 -1.73
N PRO A 52 -6.78 15.00 -1.57
CA PRO A 52 -6.35 15.65 -0.33
C PRO A 52 -7.21 15.29 0.90
N GLU A 53 -8.47 14.93 0.68
CA GLU A 53 -9.40 14.44 1.70
C GLU A 53 -8.95 13.12 2.35
N LEU A 54 -8.03 12.39 1.73
CA LEU A 54 -7.43 11.16 2.25
C LEU A 54 -6.10 11.40 3.00
N SER A 55 -5.75 12.65 3.30
CA SER A 55 -4.53 12.96 4.08
C SER A 55 -4.46 12.26 5.44
N TRP A 56 -5.60 11.92 6.04
CA TRP A 56 -5.66 11.21 7.32
C TRP A 56 -5.13 9.77 7.25
N ILE A 57 -5.24 9.08 6.10
CA ILE A 57 -4.74 7.70 5.93
C ILE A 57 -3.29 7.62 5.47
N GLU A 58 -2.65 8.76 5.14
CA GLU A 58 -1.32 8.78 4.53
C GLU A 58 -0.27 8.04 5.39
N THR A 59 -0.30 8.30 6.70
CA THR A 59 0.65 7.72 7.65
C THR A 59 0.41 6.22 7.84
N GLU A 60 -0.86 5.81 7.85
CA GLU A 60 -1.23 4.40 8.03
C GLU A 60 -0.86 3.58 6.80
N LEU A 61 -1.13 4.09 5.59
CA LEU A 61 -0.68 3.49 4.33
C LEU A 61 0.84 3.35 4.30
N ARG A 62 1.57 4.40 4.68
CA ARG A 62 3.05 4.35 4.77
C ARG A 62 3.50 3.22 5.70
N GLY A 63 2.88 3.08 6.87
CA GLY A 63 3.17 2.01 7.83
C GLY A 63 2.93 0.61 7.26
N VAL A 64 1.87 0.40 6.47
CA VAL A 64 1.59 -0.87 5.78
C VAL A 64 2.71 -1.23 4.80
N PHE A 65 3.09 -0.30 3.92
CA PHE A 65 4.16 -0.53 2.94
C PHE A 65 5.53 -0.72 3.62
N GLU A 66 5.86 0.04 4.67
CA GLU A 66 7.09 -0.15 5.45
C GLU A 66 7.13 -1.53 6.13
N THR A 67 6.01 -1.97 6.69
CA THR A 67 5.89 -3.31 7.29
C THR A 67 6.12 -4.40 6.24
N CYS A 68 5.54 -4.25 5.05
CA CYS A 68 5.78 -5.15 3.94
C CYS A 68 7.25 -5.17 3.51
N SER A 69 7.90 -3.99 3.40
CA SER A 69 9.34 -3.90 3.11
C SER A 69 10.18 -4.63 4.15
N HIS A 70 9.91 -4.41 5.44
CA HIS A 70 10.61 -5.10 6.53
C HIS A 70 10.39 -6.62 6.50
N ALA A 71 9.18 -7.06 6.17
CA ALA A 71 8.84 -8.48 6.05
C ALA A 71 9.62 -9.15 4.90
N ILE A 72 9.75 -8.48 3.76
CA ILE A 72 10.55 -8.94 2.61
C ILE A 72 12.03 -9.00 3.00
N ASP A 73 12.58 -7.91 3.54
CA ASP A 73 14.01 -7.77 3.85
C ASP A 73 14.46 -8.81 4.89
N ARG A 74 13.65 -9.02 5.93
CA ARG A 74 13.95 -9.95 7.03
C ARG A 74 13.46 -11.38 6.77
N LYS A 75 12.72 -11.61 5.68
CA LYS A 75 12.02 -12.87 5.36
C LYS A 75 11.15 -13.39 6.51
N SER A 76 10.72 -12.50 7.38
CA SER A 76 9.99 -12.79 8.62
C SER A 76 9.25 -11.55 9.09
N VAL A 77 8.14 -11.76 9.78
CA VAL A 77 7.30 -10.69 10.33
C VAL A 77 6.57 -11.22 11.55
N ASN A 78 6.34 -10.36 12.55
CA ASN A 78 5.52 -10.73 13.69
C ASN A 78 4.07 -11.00 13.21
N PRO A 79 3.44 -12.13 13.57
CA PRO A 79 2.10 -12.46 13.10
C PRO A 79 1.01 -11.43 13.42
N VAL A 80 1.11 -10.76 14.57
CA VAL A 80 0.16 -9.71 14.98
C VAL A 80 0.32 -8.48 14.08
N VAL A 81 1.57 -8.09 13.83
CA VAL A 81 1.90 -6.97 12.94
C VAL A 81 1.47 -7.27 11.50
N ALA A 82 1.69 -8.49 11.03
CA ALA A 82 1.26 -8.91 9.68
C ALA A 82 -0.27 -8.85 9.54
N LYS A 83 -1.01 -9.39 10.50
CA LYS A 83 -2.49 -9.35 10.49
C LYS A 83 -3.02 -7.92 10.51
N ALA A 84 -2.48 -7.06 11.37
CA ALA A 84 -2.87 -5.66 11.41
C ALA A 84 -2.60 -4.96 10.08
N ALA A 85 -1.40 -5.14 9.51
CA ALA A 85 -1.05 -4.54 8.22
C ALA A 85 -1.96 -5.03 7.08
N ILE A 86 -2.29 -6.33 7.04
CA ILE A 86 -3.20 -6.90 6.05
C ILE A 86 -4.60 -6.29 6.18
N SER A 87 -5.16 -6.25 7.39
CA SER A 87 -6.49 -5.67 7.62
C SER A 87 -6.56 -4.19 7.23
N ILE A 88 -5.54 -3.42 7.59
CA ILE A 88 -5.44 -2.00 7.20
C ILE A 88 -5.33 -1.87 5.67
N ALA A 89 -4.55 -2.73 5.01
CA ALA A 89 -4.44 -2.70 3.54
C ALA A 89 -5.78 -3.00 2.87
N GLU A 90 -6.53 -3.97 3.37
CA GLU A 90 -7.84 -4.35 2.84
C GLU A 90 -8.88 -3.24 3.06
N GLU A 91 -8.89 -2.62 4.25
CA GLU A 91 -9.78 -1.50 4.58
C GLU A 91 -9.56 -0.31 3.64
N TYR A 92 -8.31 0.17 3.51
CA TYR A 92 -8.07 1.32 2.65
C TYR A 92 -8.14 1.00 1.17
N ARG A 93 -7.90 -0.25 0.76
CA ARG A 93 -8.20 -0.65 -0.62
C ARG A 93 -9.67 -0.42 -0.93
N GLN A 94 -10.58 -0.81 -0.04
CA GLN A 94 -12.02 -0.57 -0.23
C GLN A 94 -12.33 0.94 -0.31
N VAL A 95 -11.76 1.75 0.59
CA VAL A 95 -11.92 3.22 0.54
C VAL A 95 -11.45 3.79 -0.80
N ILE A 96 -10.32 3.33 -1.32
CA ILE A 96 -9.76 3.79 -2.60
C ILE A 96 -10.61 3.30 -3.79
N ASP A 97 -11.08 2.04 -3.75
CA ASP A 97 -11.96 1.48 -4.79
C ASP A 97 -13.30 2.23 -4.87
N GLU A 98 -13.81 2.77 -3.75
CA GLU A 98 -14.99 3.64 -3.76
C GLU A 98 -14.74 4.96 -4.49
N LEU A 99 -13.52 5.50 -4.47
CA LEU A 99 -13.17 6.69 -5.24
C LEU A 99 -13.26 6.43 -6.74
N LYS A 100 -12.87 5.23 -7.19
CA LYS A 100 -12.99 4.81 -8.60
C LYS A 100 -14.44 4.80 -9.09
N SER A 101 -15.41 4.50 -8.21
CA SER A 101 -16.82 4.50 -8.57
C SER A 101 -17.43 5.91 -8.66
N ARG A 102 -16.74 6.92 -8.10
CA ARG A 102 -17.19 8.31 -8.07
C ARG A 102 -16.55 9.19 -9.15
N ASN A 103 -15.53 8.69 -9.84
CA ASN A 103 -14.71 9.43 -10.81
C ASN A 103 -14.92 8.87 -12.22
#